data_AF-A0AAN5CTI2-F1
#
_entry.id   AF-A0AAN5CTI2-F1
#
_cell.length_a   1.000
_cell.length_b   1.000
_cell.length_c   1.000
_cell.angle_alpha   90.00
_cell.angle_beta   90.00
_cell.angle_gamma   90.00
#
_symmetry.space_group_name_H-M   'P 1'
#
loop_
_entity.id
_entity.type
_entity.pdbx_description
1 polymer ?
#
loop_
_entity_poly.entity_id
_entity_poly.type
_entity_poly.pdbx_seq_one_letter_code
_entity_poly.pdbx_strand_id
1 'polypeptide(L)'
;AYYRRSDAPVTVLWVHEKASYLFFRRSTSIFIEGSIVAPLAGGNLIVTVLMLVQTLHEIRHGMKNSSAAPRKYQERALTALKLQGIVPSWVYVIPFGYMFGLFLYAYFIAGFDSTSENHILGAISAFAIAPIQWHTFLHSLTIVLLRIGRRFE
;
A
#
# COMPACT_ATOMS: atom_id res chain seq x y z
N ALA A 1 -3.27 -25.32 -27.11
CA ALA A 1 -3.84 -24.54 -28.23
C ALA A 1 -3.89 -23.08 -27.81
N TYR A 2 -3.11 -22.22 -28.46
CA TYR A 2 -3.15 -20.77 -28.24
C TYR A 2 -4.37 -20.23 -28.99
N TYR A 3 -5.43 -19.85 -28.30
CA TYR A 3 -6.56 -19.17 -28.92
C TYR A 3 -6.12 -17.76 -29.35
N ARG A 4 -6.39 -17.41 -30.61
CA ARG A 4 -6.13 -16.08 -31.15
C ARG A 4 -7.20 -15.14 -30.57
N ARG A 5 -6.82 -13.92 -30.19
CA ARG A 5 -7.69 -12.93 -29.50
C ARG A 5 -9.02 -12.65 -30.23
N SER A 6 -9.07 -12.93 -31.54
CA SER A 6 -10.26 -12.84 -32.41
C SER A 6 -11.33 -13.90 -32.13
N ASP A 7 -10.98 -14.99 -31.46
CA ASP A 7 -11.82 -16.19 -31.37
C ASP A 7 -12.49 -16.31 -29.99
N ALA A 8 -12.20 -15.38 -29.07
CA ALA A 8 -12.81 -15.35 -27.75
C ALA A 8 -14.24 -14.76 -27.84
N PRO A 9 -15.26 -15.42 -27.25
CA PRO A 9 -16.60 -14.84 -27.13
C PRO A 9 -16.53 -13.45 -26.48
N VAL A 10 -17.37 -12.51 -26.95
CA VAL A 10 -17.46 -11.14 -26.39
C VAL A 10 -17.69 -11.15 -24.87
N THR A 11 -18.37 -12.19 -24.37
CA THR A 11 -18.63 -12.42 -22.95
C THR A 11 -17.42 -12.83 -22.12
N VAL A 12 -16.29 -13.19 -22.73
CA VAL A 12 -15.02 -13.49 -22.04
C VAL A 12 -13.92 -12.49 -22.41
N LEU A 13 -14.17 -11.59 -23.38
CA LEU A 13 -13.24 -10.51 -23.72
C LEU A 13 -12.89 -9.69 -22.48
N TRP A 14 -13.86 -9.39 -21.60
CA TRP A 14 -13.62 -8.64 -20.37
C TRP A 14 -12.59 -9.29 -19.43
N VAL A 15 -12.44 -10.62 -19.44
CA VAL A 15 -11.44 -11.33 -18.64
C VAL A 15 -10.04 -11.12 -19.23
N HIS A 16 -9.94 -11.18 -20.57
CA HIS A 16 -8.72 -10.83 -21.29
C HIS A 16 -8.38 -9.34 -21.16
N GLU A 17 -9.38 -8.49 -20.95
CA GLU A 17 -9.17 -7.07 -20.71
C GLU A 17 -8.74 -6.78 -19.26
N LYS A 18 -9.35 -7.39 -18.24
CA LYS A 18 -9.08 -6.96 -16.85
C LYS A 18 -7.63 -7.08 -16.38
N ALA A 19 -6.88 -8.09 -16.84
CA ALA A 19 -5.52 -8.32 -16.34
C ALA A 19 -4.48 -7.34 -16.92
N SER A 20 -4.63 -6.94 -18.19
CA SER A 20 -3.68 -6.02 -18.85
C SER A 20 -4.11 -4.55 -18.79
N TYR A 21 -5.39 -4.28 -18.48
CA TYR A 21 -6.00 -2.95 -18.69
C TYR A 21 -6.09 -2.10 -17.43
N LEU A 22 -5.72 -2.63 -16.25
CA LEU A 22 -5.86 -1.89 -15.00
C LEU A 22 -4.82 -0.75 -14.86
N PHE A 23 -3.68 -0.79 -15.58
CA PHE A 23 -2.60 0.21 -15.40
C PHE A 23 -1.85 0.71 -16.62
N PHE A 24 -2.04 0.16 -17.82
CA PHE A 24 -1.17 0.50 -18.97
C PHE A 24 -1.92 0.92 -20.23
N ARG A 25 -3.19 1.31 -20.13
CA ARG A 25 -3.84 1.99 -21.26
C ARG A 25 -3.50 3.47 -21.18
N ARG A 26 -2.73 3.97 -22.16
CA ARG A 26 -2.45 5.40 -22.33
C ARG A 26 -3.75 6.20 -22.20
N SER A 27 -3.94 6.80 -21.04
CA SER A 27 -5.15 7.52 -20.66
C SER A 27 -4.74 8.71 -19.84
N THR A 28 -5.52 9.79 -19.95
CA THR A 28 -5.30 11.00 -19.17
C THR A 28 -5.28 10.70 -17.68
N SER A 29 -6.03 9.68 -17.22
CA SER A 29 -6.07 9.21 -15.84
C SER A 29 -4.71 8.75 -15.32
N ILE A 30 -3.94 7.94 -16.07
CA ILE A 30 -2.60 7.49 -15.62
C ILE A 30 -1.65 8.68 -15.46
N PHE A 31 -1.74 9.67 -16.36
CA PHE A 31 -0.92 10.88 -16.24
C PHE A 31 -1.32 11.70 -15.01
N ILE A 32 -2.61 11.90 -14.76
CA ILE A 32 -3.10 12.61 -13.57
C ILE A 32 -2.68 11.85 -12.29
N GLU A 33 -2.82 10.53 -12.28
CA GLU A 33 -2.44 9.70 -11.15
C GLU A 33 -0.93 9.76 -10.86
N GLY A 34 -0.09 9.61 -11.88
CA GLY A 34 1.36 9.65 -11.73
C GLY A 34 1.93 11.04 -11.43
N SER A 35 1.34 12.11 -11.97
CA SER A 35 1.88 13.47 -11.86
C SER A 35 1.26 14.32 -10.74
N ILE A 36 0.02 14.03 -10.31
CA ILE A 36 -0.69 14.82 -9.30
C ILE A 36 -1.01 13.96 -8.08
N VAL A 37 -1.68 12.82 -8.26
CA VAL A 37 -2.15 12.01 -7.13
C VAL A 37 -0.99 11.39 -6.36
N ALA A 38 0.00 10.81 -7.06
CA ALA A 38 1.15 10.17 -6.43
C ALA A 38 2.01 11.15 -5.61
N PRO A 39 2.37 12.36 -6.09
CA PRO A 39 3.04 13.35 -5.26
C PRO A 39 2.22 13.81 -4.05
N LEU A 40 0.91 14.01 -4.19
CA LEU A 40 0.04 14.40 -3.07
C LEU A 40 -0.05 13.29 -2.02
N ALA A 41 -0.20 12.04 -2.44
CA ALA A 41 -0.19 10.89 -1.55
C ALA A 41 1.16 10.75 -0.83
N GLY A 42 2.27 10.90 -1.55
CA GLY A 42 3.61 10.90 -0.99
C GLY A 42 3.85 12.03 0.02
N GLY A 43 3.40 13.24 -0.29
CA GLY A 43 3.46 14.39 0.62
C GLY A 43 2.69 14.15 1.91
N ASN A 44 1.46 13.65 1.82
CA ASN A 44 0.65 13.29 3.00
C ASN A 44 1.30 12.19 3.84
N LEU A 45 1.93 11.20 3.20
CA LEU A 45 2.67 10.16 3.89
C LEU A 45 3.85 10.75 4.70
N ILE A 46 4.63 11.65 4.09
CA ILE A 46 5.76 12.31 4.76
C ILE A 46 5.26 13.11 5.98
N VAL A 47 4.22 13.93 5.82
CA VAL A 47 3.65 14.71 6.93
C VAL A 47 3.18 13.81 8.06
N THR A 48 2.50 12.71 7.73
CA THR A 48 2.02 11.73 8.73
C THR A 48 3.18 11.10 9.49
N VAL A 49 4.26 10.72 8.80
CA VAL A 49 5.47 10.16 9.43
C VAL A 49 6.12 11.18 10.36
N LEU A 50 6.23 12.45 9.95
CA LEU A 50 6.78 13.52 10.79
C LEU A 50 5.95 13.72 12.07
N MET A 51 4.62 13.79 11.94
CA MET A 51 3.72 13.89 13.10
C MET A 51 3.86 12.69 14.04
N LEU A 52 4.00 11.48 13.49
CA LEU A 52 4.20 10.27 14.28
C LEU A 52 5.54 10.33 15.02
N VAL A 53 6.63 10.71 14.35
CA VAL A 53 7.96 10.86 14.97
C VAL A 53 7.92 11.89 16.11
N GLN A 54 7.27 13.04 15.88
CA GLN A 54 7.10 14.07 16.90
C GLN A 54 6.31 13.53 18.11
N THR A 55 5.18 12.87 17.86
CA THR A 55 4.34 12.27 18.91
C THR A 55 5.14 11.25 19.75
N LEU A 56 5.90 10.37 19.08
CA LEU A 56 6.76 9.40 19.74
C LEU A 56 7.85 10.08 20.59
N HIS A 57 8.40 11.20 20.10
CA HIS A 57 9.40 11.98 20.82
C HIS A 57 8.81 12.62 22.10
N GLU A 58 7.66 13.27 21.98
CA GLU A 58 6.96 13.92 23.10
C GLU A 58 6.56 12.92 24.19
N ILE A 59 6.00 11.77 23.82
CA ILE A 59 5.64 10.72 24.79
C ILE A 59 6.89 10.20 25.51
N ARG A 60 7.98 9.93 24.77
CA ARG A 60 9.25 9.48 25.36
C ARG A 60 9.86 10.52 26.29
N HIS A 61 9.77 11.80 25.95
CA HIS A 61 10.25 12.88 26.79
C HIS A 61 9.42 12.98 28.09
N GLY A 62 8.10 12.95 27.99
CA GLY A 62 7.19 13.00 29.14
C GLY A 62 7.32 11.79 30.08
N MET A 63 7.67 10.61 29.54
CA MET A 63 7.92 9.40 30.33
C MET A 63 9.16 9.46 31.23
N LYS A 64 10.16 10.31 30.92
CA LYS A 64 11.40 10.37 31.71
C LYS A 64 11.14 10.78 33.17
N ASN A 65 10.07 11.52 33.41
CA ASN A 65 9.70 12.06 34.71
C ASN A 65 8.49 11.34 35.34
N SER A 66 7.99 10.26 34.73
CA SER A 66 6.80 9.56 35.24
C SER A 66 7.15 8.44 36.23
N SER A 67 6.25 8.19 37.19
CA SER A 67 6.39 7.09 38.14
C SER A 67 6.27 5.72 37.44
N ALA A 68 6.71 4.65 38.11
CA ALA A 68 6.86 3.32 37.48
C ALA A 68 5.56 2.75 36.86
N ALA A 69 4.41 2.99 37.50
CA ALA A 69 3.13 2.49 37.01
C ALA A 69 2.66 3.21 35.70
N PRO A 70 2.55 4.55 35.64
CA PRO A 70 2.25 5.27 34.38
C PRO A 70 3.22 4.96 33.25
N ARG A 71 4.51 4.82 33.57
CA ARG A 71 5.54 4.51 32.57
C ARG A 71 5.27 3.19 31.84
N LYS A 72 4.90 2.13 32.57
CA LYS A 72 4.55 0.83 31.98
C LYS A 72 3.36 0.92 31.03
N TYR A 73 2.34 1.71 31.37
CA TYR A 73 1.19 1.95 30.50
C TYR A 73 1.56 2.76 29.24
N GLN A 74 2.40 3.79 29.39
CA GLN A 74 2.86 4.62 28.28
C GLN A 74 3.76 3.84 27.29
N GLU A 75 4.65 2.98 27.79
CA GLU A 75 5.48 2.09 26.94
C GLU A 75 4.62 1.11 26.12
N ARG A 76 3.56 0.56 26.71
CA ARG A 76 2.61 -0.30 26.00
C ARG A 76 1.82 0.46 24.94
N ALA A 77 1.35 1.67 25.25
CA ALA A 77 0.66 2.53 24.30
C ALA A 77 1.56 2.90 23.11
N LEU A 78 2.84 3.17 23.37
CA LEU A 78 3.86 3.42 22.35
C LEU A 78 4.05 2.23 21.41
N THR A 79 4.15 1.02 21.95
CA THR A 79 4.29 -0.20 21.14
C THR A 79 3.04 -0.48 20.32
N ALA A 80 1.85 -0.28 20.92
CA ALA A 80 0.58 -0.40 20.22
C ALA A 80 0.45 0.59 19.06
N LEU A 81 0.80 1.87 19.29
CA LEU A 81 0.77 2.92 18.29
C LEU A 81 1.73 2.61 17.12
N LYS A 82 2.95 2.15 17.42
CA LYS A 82 3.92 1.73 16.39
C LYS A 82 3.38 0.57 15.56
N LEU A 83 2.83 -0.47 16.18
CA LEU A 83 2.32 -1.63 15.45
C LEU A 83 1.09 -1.29 14.59
N GLN A 84 0.18 -0.47 15.12
CA GLN A 84 -1.00 0.01 14.37
C GLN A 84 -0.62 0.89 13.19
N GLY A 85 0.49 1.64 13.27
CA GLY A 85 1.01 2.41 12.14
C GLY A 85 1.77 1.53 11.14
N ILE A 86 2.73 0.74 11.60
CA ILE A 86 3.69 0.01 10.75
C ILE A 86 2.98 -1.07 9.93
N VAL A 87 2.20 -1.94 10.56
CA VAL A 87 1.64 -3.14 9.89
C VAL A 87 0.70 -2.75 8.73
N PRO A 88 -0.25 -1.82 8.90
CA PRO A 88 -1.09 -1.35 7.79
C PRO A 88 -0.33 -0.48 6.79
N SER A 89 0.70 0.26 7.19
CA SER A 89 1.48 1.08 6.25
C SER A 89 2.22 0.23 5.23
N TRP A 90 2.74 -0.94 5.62
CA TRP A 90 3.44 -1.84 4.70
C TRP A 90 2.56 -2.31 3.54
N VAL A 91 1.26 -2.48 3.74
CA VAL A 91 0.33 -2.86 2.67
C VAL A 91 -0.07 -1.72 1.74
N TYR A 92 0.40 -0.50 2.00
CA TYR A 92 0.33 0.61 1.05
C TYR A 92 1.68 0.87 0.39
N VAL A 93 2.77 0.90 1.17
CA VAL A 93 4.11 1.25 0.68
C VAL A 93 4.63 0.22 -0.32
N ILE A 94 4.49 -1.07 -0.05
CA ILE A 94 4.99 -2.13 -0.94
C ILE A 94 4.25 -2.11 -2.28
N PRO A 95 2.90 -2.19 -2.32
CA PRO A 95 2.13 -2.03 -3.56
C PRO A 95 2.50 -0.77 -4.33
N PHE A 96 2.56 0.37 -3.66
CA PHE A 96 2.87 1.64 -4.29
C PHE A 96 4.27 1.63 -4.93
N GLY A 97 5.27 1.10 -4.23
CA GLY A 97 6.63 0.97 -4.77
C GLY A 97 6.70 0.10 -6.03
N TYR A 98 6.01 -1.04 -6.03
CA TYR A 98 5.92 -1.90 -7.22
C TYR A 98 5.22 -1.20 -8.39
N MET A 99 4.09 -0.54 -8.12
CA MET A 99 3.33 0.19 -9.14
C MET A 99 4.13 1.35 -9.73
N PHE A 100 4.84 2.10 -8.89
CA PHE A 100 5.70 3.19 -9.34
C PHE A 100 6.89 2.67 -10.15
N GLY A 101 7.52 1.57 -9.72
CA GLY A 101 8.59 0.93 -10.48
C GLY A 101 8.13 0.44 -11.86
N LEU A 102 6.94 -0.16 -11.93
CA LEU A 102 6.33 -0.56 -13.20
C LEU A 102 6.00 0.65 -14.09
N PHE A 103 5.52 1.75 -13.52
CA PHE A 103 5.30 3.00 -14.24
C PHE A 103 6.60 3.55 -14.83
N LEU A 104 7.69 3.59 -14.06
CA LEU A 104 9.00 4.04 -14.53
C LEU A 104 9.53 3.12 -15.65
N TYR A 105 9.39 1.80 -15.50
CA TYR A 105 9.77 0.83 -16.53
C TYR A 105 8.98 1.06 -17.83
N ALA A 106 7.65 1.22 -17.73
CA ALA A 106 6.79 1.48 -18.87
C ALA A 106 7.10 2.81 -19.56
N TYR A 107 7.45 3.85 -18.78
CA TYR A 107 7.72 5.18 -19.29
C TYR A 107 9.11 5.32 -19.94
N PHE A 108 10.15 4.79 -19.30
CA PHE A 108 11.55 5.02 -19.71
C PHE A 108 12.18 3.90 -20.53
N ILE A 109 11.71 2.65 -20.40
CA ILE A 109 12.41 1.48 -20.95
C ILE A 109 11.59 0.80 -22.05
N ALA A 110 10.41 0.30 -21.71
CA ALA A 110 9.66 -0.59 -22.62
C ALA A 110 8.62 0.14 -23.50
N GLY A 111 8.19 1.33 -23.09
CA GLY A 111 7.03 2.00 -23.69
C GLY A 111 5.71 1.43 -23.18
N PHE A 112 4.68 2.28 -23.11
CA PHE A 112 3.36 1.90 -22.59
C PHE A 112 2.68 0.81 -23.42
N ASP A 113 2.80 0.88 -24.75
CA ASP A 113 2.12 -0.07 -25.64
C ASP A 113 2.65 -1.50 -25.46
N SER A 114 3.99 -1.67 -25.44
CA SER A 114 4.63 -2.97 -25.17
C SER A 114 4.34 -3.51 -23.77
N THR A 115 4.28 -2.62 -22.78
CA THR A 115 3.98 -3.00 -21.39
C THR A 115 2.52 -3.43 -21.22
N SER A 116 1.60 -2.80 -21.96
CA SER A 116 0.16 -3.10 -21.93
C SER A 116 -0.20 -4.44 -22.56
N GLU A 117 0.61 -4.93 -23.50
CA GLU A 117 0.42 -6.25 -24.12
C GLU A 117 1.05 -7.38 -23.30
N ASN A 118 1.91 -7.04 -22.33
CA ASN A 118 2.59 -8.02 -21.49
C ASN A 118 1.69 -8.50 -20.34
N HIS A 119 1.11 -9.69 -20.53
CA HIS A 119 0.23 -10.33 -19.54
C HIS A 119 0.90 -10.59 -18.18
N ILE A 120 2.23 -10.76 -18.13
CA ILE A 120 2.97 -10.98 -16.88
C ILE A 120 3.01 -9.68 -16.06
N LEU A 121 3.30 -8.55 -16.71
CA LEU A 121 3.32 -7.25 -16.05
C LEU A 121 1.92 -6.83 -15.59
N GLY A 122 0.89 -7.15 -16.38
CA GLY A 122 -0.51 -7.04 -15.98
C GLY A 122 -0.83 -7.84 -14.72
N ALA A 123 -0.47 -9.13 -14.68
CA ALA A 123 -0.68 -9.98 -13.51
C ALA A 123 0.07 -9.44 -12.27
N ILE A 124 1.34 -9.03 -12.41
CA ILE A 124 2.12 -8.43 -11.32
C ILE A 124 1.43 -7.18 -10.77
N SER A 125 0.92 -6.31 -11.65
CA SER A 125 0.20 -5.10 -11.22
C SER A 125 -1.09 -5.42 -10.45
N ALA A 126 -1.85 -6.44 -10.89
CA ALA A 126 -3.05 -6.88 -10.19
C ALA A 126 -2.73 -7.48 -8.81
N PHE A 127 -1.68 -8.30 -8.72
CA PHE A 127 -1.20 -8.84 -7.44
C PHE A 127 -0.66 -7.76 -6.52
N ALA A 128 -0.03 -6.71 -7.05
CA ALA A 128 0.48 -5.60 -6.25
C ALA A 128 -0.65 -4.89 -5.50
N ILE A 129 -1.86 -4.81 -6.06
CA ILE A 129 -2.98 -4.07 -5.42
C ILE A 129 -3.80 -4.92 -4.49
N ALA A 130 -3.77 -6.25 -4.65
CA ALA A 130 -4.51 -7.16 -3.78
C ALA A 130 -4.26 -6.88 -2.29
N PRO A 131 -3.01 -6.69 -1.80
CA PRO A 131 -2.73 -6.34 -0.40
C PRO A 131 -3.42 -5.07 0.13
N ILE A 132 -3.72 -4.09 -0.73
CA ILE A 132 -4.39 -2.84 -0.31
C ILE A 132 -5.79 -3.16 0.24
N GLN A 133 -6.47 -4.18 -0.31
CA GLN A 133 -7.78 -4.61 0.19
C GLN A 133 -7.70 -5.23 1.58
N TRP A 134 -6.52 -5.70 1.98
CA TRP A 134 -6.30 -6.30 3.30
C TRP A 134 -5.94 -5.26 4.37
N HIS A 135 -5.81 -3.97 4.04
CA HIS A 135 -5.40 -2.95 5.02
C HIS A 135 -6.35 -2.86 6.22
N THR A 136 -7.67 -2.84 5.99
CA THR A 136 -8.67 -2.75 7.07
C THR A 136 -8.66 -4.00 7.92
N PHE A 137 -8.47 -5.17 7.29
CA PHE A 137 -8.35 -6.44 7.98
C PHE A 137 -7.09 -6.48 8.86
N LEU A 138 -5.93 -6.10 8.33
CA LEU A 138 -4.67 -6.07 9.08
C LEU A 138 -4.70 -5.03 10.21
N HIS A 139 -5.33 -3.88 9.98
CA HIS A 139 -5.54 -2.88 11.02
C HIS A 139 -6.40 -3.46 12.16
N SER A 140 -7.51 -4.12 11.82
CA SER A 140 -8.40 -4.77 12.79
C SER A 140 -7.70 -5.91 13.54
N LEU A 141 -6.94 -6.75 12.82
CA LEU A 141 -6.16 -7.84 13.40
C LEU A 141 -5.11 -7.31 14.38
N THR A 142 -4.41 -6.23 14.01
CA THR A 142 -3.42 -5.59 14.88
C THR A 142 -4.06 -5.09 16.18
N ILE A 143 -5.24 -4.48 16.12
CA ILE A 143 -6.00 -4.06 17.32
C ILE A 143 -6.37 -5.27 18.19
N VAL A 144 -6.87 -6.35 17.58
CA VAL A 144 -7.26 -7.57 18.31
C VAL A 144 -6.06 -8.22 18.98
N LEU A 145 -4.93 -8.37 18.28
CA LEU A 145 -3.70 -8.93 18.83
C LEU A 145 -3.18 -8.09 20.00
N LEU A 146 -3.19 -6.75 19.87
CA LEU A 146 -2.84 -5.83 20.95
C LEU A 146 -3.81 -5.88 22.14
N ARG A 147 -5.07 -6.26 21.92
CA ARG A 147 -6.07 -6.44 23.00
C ARG A 147 -5.90 -7.78 23.70
N ILE A 148 -5.63 -8.85 22.95
CA ILE A 148 -5.39 -10.19 23.48
C ILE A 148 -4.10 -10.24 24.29
N GLY A 149 -3.01 -9.65 23.78
CA GLY A 149 -1.74 -9.55 24.52
C GLY A 149 -1.87 -8.82 25.86
N ARG A 150 -2.87 -7.94 26.01
CA ARG A 150 -3.18 -7.26 27.28
C ARG A 150 -3.94 -8.11 28.30
N ARG A 151 -4.50 -9.26 27.92
CA ARG A 151 -5.27 -10.15 28.82
C ARG A 151 -4.45 -11.25 29.48
N PHE A 152 -3.22 -11.50 29.00
CA PHE A 152 -2.38 -12.61 29.44
C PHE A 152 -1.17 -12.18 30.30
N GLU A 153 -1.14 -10.91 30.74
CA GLU A 153 -0.12 -10.31 31.63
C GLU A 153 -0.78 -9.63 32.83
#